data_AF-U9UBR8-F1
#
_entry.id   AF-U9UBR8-F1
#
_cell.length_a   1.000
_cell.length_b   1.000
_cell.length_c   1.000
_cell.angle_alpha   90.00
_cell.angle_beta   90.00
_cell.angle_gamma   90.00
#
_symmetry.space_group_name_H-M   'P 1'
#
loop_
_entity.id
_entity.type
_entity.pdbx_description
1 polymer ?
#
loop_
_entity_poly.entity_id
_entity_poly.type
_entity_poly.pdbx_seq_one_letter_code
_entity_poly.pdbx_strand_id
1 'polypeptide(L)'
;MSDNIESEIINNSNKWINWIEVAISEDYFKYYDFKNFSNIKEIGSGGFAKVYRANWKNSNQYFALKHFFKPDDAAVKEIAHEVRVRRICGTM
;
A
#
# COMPACT_ATOMS: atom_id res chain seq x y z
N MET A 1 14.76 1.75 -29.70
CA MET A 1 13.31 1.58 -29.45
C MET A 1 12.98 1.44 -27.96
N SER A 2 13.98 1.30 -27.09
CA SER A 2 13.88 1.11 -25.62
C SER A 2 13.76 2.41 -24.82
N ASP A 3 14.27 3.52 -25.35
CA ASP A 3 14.46 4.77 -24.58
C ASP A 3 13.13 5.49 -24.23
N ASN A 4 12.07 5.26 -25.01
CA ASN A 4 10.73 5.81 -24.74
C ASN A 4 9.97 5.05 -23.63
N ILE A 5 10.24 3.76 -23.43
CA ILE A 5 9.53 2.95 -22.43
C ILE A 5 10.07 3.25 -21.03
N GLU A 6 11.39 3.43 -20.91
CA GLU A 6 12.04 3.74 -19.64
C GLU A 6 11.63 5.11 -19.11
N SER A 7 11.56 6.11 -19.99
CA SER A 7 11.08 7.46 -19.64
C SER A 7 9.60 7.51 -19.25
N GLU A 8 8.75 6.68 -19.86
CA GLU A 8 7.34 6.55 -19.49
C GLU A 8 7.15 5.86 -18.12
N ILE A 9 7.91 4.80 -17.83
CA ILE A 9 7.90 4.11 -16.53
C ILE A 9 8.38 5.03 -15.41
N ILE A 10 9.45 5.80 -15.65
CA ILE A 10 9.99 6.76 -14.68
C ILE A 10 8.97 7.89 -14.43
N ASN A 11 8.36 8.43 -15.48
CA ASN A 11 7.33 9.47 -15.33
C ASN A 11 6.11 8.97 -14.54
N ASN A 12 5.64 7.76 -14.83
CA ASN A 12 4.51 7.16 -14.11
C ASN A 12 4.85 6.89 -12.63
N SER A 13 6.06 6.39 -12.35
CA SER A 13 6.53 6.17 -10.97
C SER A 13 6.55 7.48 -10.17
N ASN A 14 7.06 8.56 -10.75
CA ASN A 14 7.09 9.88 -10.12
C ASN A 14 5.68 10.43 -9.83
N LYS A 15 4.75 10.21 -10.75
CA LYS A 15 3.34 10.62 -10.59
C LYS A 15 2.67 9.91 -9.40
N TRP A 16 2.88 8.60 -9.23
CA TRP A 16 2.28 7.85 -8.12
C TRP A 16 2.88 8.21 -6.77
N ILE A 17 4.21 8.42 -6.71
CA ILE A 17 4.88 8.88 -5.49
C ILE A 17 4.28 10.20 -5.03
N ASN A 18 4.17 11.18 -5.94
CA ASN A 18 3.56 12.48 -5.64
C ASN A 18 2.10 12.34 -5.16
N TRP A 19 1.30 11.46 -5.77
CA TRP A 19 -0.08 11.23 -5.31
C TRP A 19 -0.14 10.65 -3.88
N ILE A 20 0.75 9.70 -3.55
CA ILE A 20 0.83 9.12 -2.19
C ILE A 20 1.26 10.19 -1.18
N GLU A 21 2.26 11.02 -1.52
CA GLU A 21 2.71 12.11 -0.67
C GLU A 21 1.59 13.12 -0.39
N VAL A 22 0.85 13.52 -1.43
CA VAL A 22 -0.33 14.39 -1.27
C VAL A 22 -1.38 13.72 -0.38
N ALA A 23 -1.70 12.44 -0.61
CA ALA A 23 -2.69 11.71 0.20
C ALA A 23 -2.26 11.56 1.67
N ILE A 24 -0.98 11.45 1.96
CA ILE A 24 -0.45 11.49 3.34
C ILE A 24 -0.57 12.90 3.91
N SER A 25 -0.19 13.93 3.15
CA SER A 25 -0.22 15.32 3.59
C SER A 25 -1.64 15.84 3.88
N GLU A 26 -2.63 15.35 3.13
CA GLU A 26 -4.04 15.66 3.29
C GLU A 26 -4.74 14.73 4.32
N ASP A 27 -3.98 13.93 5.08
CA ASP A 27 -4.44 12.97 6.10
C ASP A 27 -5.44 11.90 5.58
N TYR A 28 -5.47 11.69 4.25
CA TYR A 28 -6.18 10.54 3.67
C TYR A 28 -5.48 9.23 4.03
N PHE A 29 -4.17 9.22 4.25
CA PHE A 29 -3.45 8.05 4.74
C PHE A 29 -2.60 8.40 5.96
N LYS A 30 -2.79 7.65 7.04
CA LYS A 30 -1.85 7.68 8.16
C LYS A 30 -0.60 6.91 7.79
N TYR A 31 0.54 7.59 7.89
CA TYR A 31 1.84 6.96 7.67
C TYR A 31 2.28 6.19 8.91
N TYR A 32 2.76 4.96 8.70
CA TYR A 32 3.35 4.11 9.73
C TYR A 32 4.69 3.58 9.24
N ASP A 33 5.76 3.87 9.98
CA ASP A 33 7.08 3.33 9.65
C ASP A 33 7.09 1.81 9.86
N PHE A 34 7.49 1.08 8.81
CA PHE A 34 7.58 -0.36 8.76
C PHE A 34 8.45 -0.94 9.90
N LYS A 35 9.45 -0.20 10.37
CA LYS A 35 10.32 -0.60 11.49
C LYS A 35 9.58 -0.80 12.82
N ASN A 36 8.39 -0.23 12.96
CA ASN A 36 7.56 -0.40 14.14
C ASN A 36 6.81 -1.75 14.17
N PHE A 37 6.86 -2.51 13.07
CA PHE A 37 6.24 -3.82 12.99
C PHE A 37 7.25 -4.92 13.34
N SER A 38 6.79 -5.89 14.11
CA SER A 38 7.56 -7.07 14.50
C SER A 38 6.73 -8.34 14.34
N ASN A 39 7.37 -9.51 14.46
CA ASN A 39 6.70 -10.81 14.34
C ASN A 39 5.93 -10.98 13.01
N ILE A 40 6.54 -10.52 11.92
CA ILE A 40 5.93 -10.54 10.58
C ILE A 40 5.88 -11.98 10.07
N LYS A 41 4.68 -12.49 9.83
CA LYS A 41 4.44 -13.85 9.31
C LYS A 41 3.45 -13.81 8.17
N GLU A 42 3.78 -14.44 7.04
CA GLU A 42 2.85 -14.59 5.92
C GLU A 42 1.65 -15.43 6.38
N ILE A 43 0.44 -14.94 6.12
CA ILE A 43 -0.84 -15.62 6.44
C ILE A 43 -1.69 -15.88 5.20
N GLY A 44 -1.34 -15.29 4.07
CA GLY A 44 -2.02 -15.55 2.81
C GLY A 44 -1.29 -14.90 1.63
N SER A 45 -1.49 -15.48 0.45
CA SER A 45 -1.01 -14.94 -0.81
C SER A 45 -2.10 -15.07 -1.87
N GLY A 46 -2.21 -14.06 -2.73
CA GLY A 46 -3.07 -14.07 -3.91
C GLY A 46 -2.27 -13.59 -5.12
N GLY A 47 -2.95 -13.46 -6.27
CA GLY A 47 -2.29 -13.04 -7.52
C GLY A 47 -1.68 -11.64 -7.48
N PHE A 48 -2.26 -10.74 -6.69
CA PHE A 48 -1.89 -9.31 -6.67
C PHE A 48 -1.12 -8.88 -5.42
N ALA A 49 -1.26 -9.64 -4.32
CA ALA A 49 -0.68 -9.26 -3.05
C ALA A 49 -0.42 -10.44 -2.12
N LYS A 50 0.50 -10.25 -1.18
CA LYS A 50 0.65 -11.08 0.03
C LYS A 50 0.07 -10.38 1.23
N VAL A 51 -0.43 -11.16 2.19
CA VAL A 51 -0.92 -10.67 3.46
C VAL A 51 -0.06 -11.29 4.57
N TYR A 52 0.44 -10.42 5.44
CA TYR A 52 1.25 -10.77 6.58
C TYR A 52 0.52 -10.36 7.86
N ARG A 53 0.64 -11.17 8.90
CA ARG A 53 0.31 -10.78 10.27
C ARG A 53 1.55 -10.16 10.91
N ALA A 54 1.41 -9.03 11.59
CA ALA A 54 2.49 -8.40 12.35
C ALA A 54 1.97 -7.77 13.65
N ASN A 55 2.86 -7.57 14.62
CA ASN A 55 2.60 -6.82 15.84
C ASN A 55 3.07 -5.37 15.64
N TRP A 56 2.39 -4.38 16.20
CA TRP A 56 2.81 -2.97 16.13
C TRP A 56 3.27 -2.44 17.50
N LYS A 57 4.45 -1.81 17.59
CA LYS A 57 4.97 -1.10 18.78
C LYS A 57 4.77 -1.83 20.12
N ASN A 58 5.09 -3.13 20.17
CA ASN A 58 4.90 -4.00 21.34
C ASN A 58 3.44 -4.07 21.86
N SER A 59 2.46 -3.67 21.05
CA SER A 59 1.06 -3.95 21.36
C SER A 59 0.79 -5.44 21.26
N ASN A 60 -0.13 -5.93 22.09
CA ASN A 60 -0.67 -7.28 21.99
C ASN A 60 -1.65 -7.44 20.81
N GLN A 61 -1.75 -6.45 19.93
CA GLN A 61 -2.67 -6.44 18.81
C GLN A 61 -1.95 -6.87 17.53
N TYR A 62 -2.59 -7.79 16.82
CA TYR A 62 -2.16 -8.20 15.49
C TYR A 62 -2.76 -7.31 14.42
N PHE A 63 -1.93 -6.95 13.45
CA PHE A 63 -2.29 -6.19 12.26
C PHE A 63 -2.06 -7.04 11.01
N ALA A 64 -2.92 -6.85 10.00
CA ALA A 64 -2.73 -7.43 8.68
C ALA A 64 -2.01 -6.41 7.78
N LEU A 65 -0.79 -6.73 7.35
CA LEU A 65 -0.01 -5.98 6.37
C LEU A 65 -0.22 -6.59 5.00
N LYS A 66 -0.78 -5.82 4.05
CA LYS A 66 -0.94 -6.25 2.66
C LYS A 66 0.19 -5.65 1.82
N HIS A 67 0.95 -6.51 1.16
CA HIS A 67 2.07 -6.14 0.30
C HIS A 67 1.70 -6.41 -1.16
N PHE A 68 1.76 -5.37 -2.00
CA PHE A 68 1.49 -5.46 -3.43
C PHE A 68 2.80 -5.68 -4.20
N PHE A 69 2.82 -6.67 -5.11
CA PHE A 69 4.05 -7.08 -5.80
C PHE A 69 4.55 -6.07 -6.84
N LYS A 70 3.61 -5.37 -7.49
CA LYS A 70 3.88 -4.40 -8.54
C LYS A 70 3.08 -3.13 -8.24
N PRO A 71 3.73 -2.02 -7.88
CA PRO A 71 3.05 -0.74 -7.75
C PRO A 71 2.88 -0.14 -9.16
N ASP A 72 1.97 -0.70 -9.95
CA ASP A 72 1.56 -0.14 -11.23
C ASP A 72 0.25 0.68 -11.08
N ASP A 73 -0.18 1.31 -12.16
CA ASP A 73 -1.43 2.09 -12.21
C ASP A 73 -2.64 1.29 -11.74
N ALA A 74 -2.68 -0.01 -12.04
CA ALA A 74 -3.78 -0.88 -11.64
C ALA A 74 -3.75 -1.13 -10.12
N ALA A 75 -2.60 -1.43 -9.55
CA ALA A 75 -2.42 -1.63 -8.11
C ALA A 75 -2.73 -0.36 -7.32
N VAL A 76 -2.31 0.82 -7.78
CA VAL A 76 -2.64 2.11 -7.12
C VAL A 76 -4.16 2.36 -7.16
N LYS A 77 -4.81 2.08 -8.29
CA LYS A 77 -6.29 2.15 -8.40
C LYS A 77 -6.98 1.18 -7.46
N GLU A 78 -6.50 -0.05 -7.36
CA GLU A 78 -7.03 -1.04 -6.42
C GLU A 78 -6.87 -0.59 -4.97
N ILE A 79 -5.71 -0.04 -4.59
CA ILE A 79 -5.46 0.52 -3.26
C ILE A 79 -6.45 1.65 -2.96
N ALA A 80 -6.60 2.61 -3.88
CA ALA A 80 -7.53 3.72 -3.71
C ALA A 80 -8.98 3.24 -3.58
N HIS A 81 -9.39 2.27 -4.40
CA HIS A 81 -10.72 1.67 -4.35
C HIS A 81 -10.96 0.92 -3.03
N GLU A 82 -10.04 0.05 -2.62
CA GLU A 82 -10.16 -0.73 -1.39
C GLU A 82 -10.22 0.17 -0.15
N VAL A 83 -9.40 1.22 -0.09
CA VAL A 83 -9.45 2.17 1.04
C VAL A 83 -10.75 2.96 1.05
N ARG A 84 -11.25 3.39 -0.13
CA ARG A 84 -12.56 4.06 -0.22
C ARG A 84 -13.69 3.15 0.24
N VAL A 85 -13.72 1.89 -0.22
CA VAL A 85 -14.75 0.91 0.16
C VAL A 85 -14.68 0.61 1.66
N ARG A 86 -13.50 0.38 2.23
CA ARG A 86 -13.34 0.14 3.68
C ARG A 86 -13.80 1.33 4.53
N ARG A 87 -13.68 2.56 4.04
CA ARG A 87 -14.17 3.76 4.74
C ARG A 87 -15.68 3.95 4.62
N ILE A 88 -16.27 3.55 3.50
CA ILE A 88 -17.73 3.66 3.28
C ILE A 88 -18.46 2.53 4.01
N CYS A 89 -17.91 1.32 3.99
CA CYS A 89 -18.54 0.12 4.55
C CYS A 89 -18.05 -0.24 5.98
N GLY A 90 -17.11 0.52 6.54
CA GLY A 90 -16.44 0.23 7.82
C GLY A 90 -16.79 1.17 8.98
N THR A 91 -18.08 1.43 9.18
CA THR A 91 -18.64 1.76 10.51
C THR A 91 -19.97 1.02 10.69
N MET A 92 -19.90 -0.15 11.31
CA MET A 92 -20.91 -0.72 12.20
C MET A 92 -20.18 -1.28 13.42
#